data_AF-A0A960JGF0-F1
#
_entry.id   AF-A0A960JGF0-F1
#
_cell.length_a   1.000
_cell.length_b   1.000
_cell.length_c   1.000
_cell.angle_alpha   90.00
_cell.angle_beta   90.00
_cell.angle_gamma   90.00
#
_symmetry.space_group_name_H-M   'P 1'
#
loop_
_entity.id
_entity.type
_entity.pdbx_description
1 polymer ?
#
loop_
_entity_poly.entity_id
_entity_poly.type
_entity_poly.pdbx_seq_one_letter_code
_entity_poly.pdbx_strand_id
1 'polypeptide(L)'
;MYAVIGPDLLAAQFICAVLGAATVPLVYVCVKKIFNNNRVSLTAALIIAFYPAFIIWTSQLLKDGLIVFCLVLSMTMILILREKFSFPAAAVLVASLTGILSLRFYIFYMISTAMVGAFLVGTGKTNQSIVRNLIILMVLGLGLTYVGATGNANADFSEYANLERLQRSRAGAARADSGFGQDLDVSTTKGALSAIPIGFVFVMFAPFPWQFFNTTYLITIPDMLIWWASIPFLIIGLNFSIRKNLRRSLGILIFSIMLALAYSLFQGNIGTVYRQRIQIQVFLFMFVAVGWTVVQENRENKKLARDAEIKRFNDKLKKNARQKEIGEQV
;
A
#
# COMPACT_ATOMS: atom_id res chain seq x y z
N MET A 1 22.03 -16.20 12.08
CA MET A 1 21.08 -16.40 13.19
C MET A 1 21.38 -17.67 13.95
N TYR A 2 21.24 -18.85 13.33
CA TYR A 2 21.62 -20.13 13.93
C TYR A 2 23.06 -20.15 14.49
N ALA A 3 24.00 -19.50 13.80
CA ALA A 3 25.39 -19.42 14.25
C ALA A 3 25.66 -18.45 15.42
N VAL A 4 24.72 -17.55 15.75
CA VAL A 4 24.92 -16.49 16.76
C VAL A 4 24.03 -16.69 17.99
N ILE A 5 22.81 -17.22 17.82
CA ILE A 5 21.80 -17.34 18.88
C ILE A 5 21.43 -18.82 19.13
N GLY A 6 21.81 -19.74 18.23
CA GLY A 6 21.31 -21.12 18.24
C GLY A 6 19.95 -21.27 17.54
N PRO A 7 19.39 -22.49 17.50
CA PRO A 7 18.11 -22.79 16.87
C PRO A 7 16.93 -22.36 17.77
N ASP A 8 16.77 -21.07 18.00
CA ASP A 8 15.63 -20.53 18.75
C ASP A 8 14.60 -19.85 17.83
N LEU A 9 13.36 -20.34 17.89
CA LEU A 9 12.23 -19.85 17.11
C LEU A 9 11.82 -18.43 17.54
N LEU A 10 11.92 -18.13 18.85
CA LEU A 10 11.50 -16.85 19.40
C LEU A 10 12.41 -15.72 18.93
N ALA A 11 13.72 -15.97 18.87
CA ALA A 11 14.66 -15.01 18.30
C ALA A 11 14.29 -14.65 16.85
N ALA A 12 13.91 -15.64 16.03
CA ALA A 12 13.54 -15.42 14.63
C ALA A 12 12.24 -14.60 14.48
N GLN A 13 11.25 -14.87 15.33
CA GLN A 13 10.03 -14.08 15.42
C GLN A 13 10.31 -12.64 15.89
N PHE A 14 11.22 -12.46 16.85
CA PHE A 14 11.62 -11.14 17.33
C PHE A 14 12.20 -10.28 16.21
N ILE A 15 13.07 -10.83 15.35
CA ILE A 15 13.58 -10.10 14.18
C ILE A 15 12.45 -9.69 13.23
N CYS A 16 11.49 -10.58 12.97
CA CYS A 16 10.33 -10.27 12.14
C CYS A 16 9.49 -9.14 12.75
N ALA A 17 9.22 -9.21 14.06
CA ALA A 17 8.50 -8.17 14.79
C ALA A 17 9.20 -6.81 14.77
N VAL A 18 10.53 -6.78 14.92
CA VAL A 18 11.33 -5.54 14.84
C VAL A 18 11.25 -4.94 13.44
N LEU A 19 11.39 -5.74 12.38
CA LEU A 19 11.26 -5.26 11.00
C LEU A 19 9.82 -4.84 10.66
N GLY A 20 8.83 -5.55 11.19
CA GLY A 20 7.42 -5.17 11.14
C GLY A 20 7.17 -3.81 11.76
N ALA A 21 7.65 -3.59 12.99
CA ALA A 21 7.57 -2.31 13.68
C ALA A 21 8.31 -1.19 12.95
N ALA A 22 9.50 -1.48 12.39
CA ALA A 22 10.29 -0.53 11.61
C ALA A 22 9.58 -0.08 10.31
N THR A 23 8.61 -0.85 9.81
CA THR A 23 7.79 -0.45 8.67
C THR A 23 6.93 0.79 8.99
N VAL A 24 6.45 0.94 10.23
CA VAL A 24 5.59 2.08 10.64
C VAL A 24 6.27 3.43 10.42
N PRO A 25 7.48 3.71 10.96
CA PRO A 25 8.17 4.97 10.70
C PRO A 25 8.59 5.11 9.22
N LEU A 26 8.86 4.00 8.52
CA LEU A 26 9.11 4.08 7.07
C LEU A 26 7.88 4.54 6.29
N VAL A 27 6.67 4.10 6.67
CA VAL A 27 5.42 4.60 6.08
C VAL A 27 5.26 6.09 6.34
N TYR A 28 5.55 6.57 7.56
CA TYR A 28 5.55 8.00 7.86
C TYR A 28 6.44 8.78 6.89
N VAL A 29 7.69 8.33 6.69
CA VAL A 29 8.65 8.98 5.79
C VAL A 29 8.17 8.94 4.34
N CYS A 30 7.65 7.79 3.90
CA CYS A 30 7.12 7.61 2.54
C CYS A 30 5.96 8.58 2.26
N VAL A 31 4.97 8.63 3.14
CA VAL A 31 3.81 9.53 3.03
C VAL A 31 4.23 10.99 3.10
N LYS A 32 5.19 11.33 3.98
CA LYS A 32 5.72 12.69 4.09
C LYS A 32 6.39 13.14 2.80
N LYS A 33 7.13 12.26 2.11
CA LYS A 33 7.75 12.55 0.81
C LYS A 33 6.73 12.76 -0.30
N ILE A 34 5.64 12.00 -0.31
CA ILE A 34 4.62 12.09 -1.36
C ILE A 34 3.76 13.34 -1.19
N PHE A 35 3.20 13.54 0.00
CA PHE A 35 2.15 14.53 0.25
C PHE A 35 2.65 15.79 0.97
N ASN A 36 3.88 15.79 1.49
CA ASN A 36 4.48 16.89 2.27
C ASN A 36 3.67 17.36 3.51
N ASN A 37 2.68 16.59 3.98
CA ASN A 37 1.82 16.96 5.10
C ASN A 37 2.10 16.07 6.33
N ASN A 38 2.44 16.69 7.46
CA ASN A 38 2.74 15.99 8.71
C ASN A 38 1.51 15.25 9.28
N ARG A 39 0.32 15.86 9.17
CA ARG A 39 -0.93 15.25 9.67
C ARG A 39 -1.20 13.95 8.93
N VAL A 40 -1.14 13.96 7.60
CA VAL A 40 -1.32 12.76 6.76
C VAL A 40 -0.31 11.67 7.12
N SER A 41 0.95 12.04 7.28
CA SER A 41 2.05 11.12 7.58
C SER A 41 1.86 10.44 8.93
N LEU A 42 1.49 11.21 9.96
CA LEU A 42 1.21 10.69 11.28
C LEU A 42 -0.04 9.80 11.28
N THR A 43 -1.13 10.23 10.63
CA THR A 43 -2.35 9.42 10.53
C THR A 43 -2.09 8.10 9.84
N ALA A 44 -1.32 8.07 8.73
CA ALA A 44 -0.98 6.83 8.04
C ALA A 44 -0.17 5.87 8.92
N ALA A 45 0.84 6.39 9.62
CA ALA A 45 1.66 5.61 10.53
C ALA A 45 0.84 5.05 11.70
N LEU A 46 -0.04 5.86 12.31
CA LEU A 46 -0.92 5.42 13.40
C LEU A 46 -1.91 4.34 12.95
N ILE A 47 -2.55 4.51 11.78
CA ILE A 47 -3.47 3.50 11.24
C ILE A 47 -2.76 2.15 11.12
N ILE A 48 -1.54 2.13 10.55
CA ILE A 48 -0.81 0.88 10.34
C ILE A 48 -0.27 0.31 11.66
N ALA A 49 0.22 1.16 12.56
CA ALA A 49 0.75 0.75 13.86
C ALA A 49 -0.29 0.02 14.72
N PHE A 50 -1.54 0.46 14.63
CA PHE A 50 -2.65 -0.10 15.42
C PHE A 50 -3.56 -1.04 14.61
N TYR A 51 -3.25 -1.34 13.34
CA TYR A 51 -4.06 -2.26 12.55
C TYR A 51 -3.77 -3.71 12.97
N PRO A 52 -4.73 -4.44 13.56
CA PRO A 52 -4.41 -5.70 14.25
C PRO A 52 -3.86 -6.78 13.31
N ALA A 53 -4.42 -6.93 12.11
CA ALA A 53 -3.85 -7.81 11.08
C ALA A 53 -2.38 -7.46 10.78
N PHE A 54 -2.02 -6.19 10.67
CA PHE A 54 -0.62 -5.83 10.43
C PHE A 54 0.29 -6.33 11.55
N ILE A 55 -0.10 -6.17 12.81
CA ILE A 55 0.66 -6.63 13.98
C ILE A 55 0.81 -8.16 13.97
N ILE A 56 -0.29 -8.88 13.76
CA ILE A 56 -0.31 -10.36 13.80
C ILE A 56 0.58 -10.96 12.72
N TRP A 57 0.49 -10.46 11.48
CA TRP A 57 1.18 -11.08 10.35
C TRP A 57 2.61 -10.60 10.14
N THR A 58 3.02 -9.48 10.76
CA THR A 58 4.41 -9.02 10.74
C THR A 58 5.26 -9.57 11.88
N SER A 59 4.64 -10.00 12.99
CA SER A 59 5.33 -10.62 14.13
C SER A 59 5.59 -12.11 13.97
N GLN A 60 4.83 -12.80 13.12
CA GLN A 60 5.03 -14.21 12.84
C GLN A 60 6.28 -14.46 11.98
N LEU A 61 6.89 -15.64 12.13
CA LEU A 61 8.01 -16.11 11.30
C LEU A 61 7.52 -16.52 9.90
N LEU A 62 6.99 -15.54 9.17
CA LEU A 62 6.48 -15.67 7.82
C LEU A 62 7.18 -14.66 6.92
N LYS A 63 7.28 -15.01 5.63
CA LYS A 63 7.91 -14.13 4.63
C LYS A 63 7.18 -12.80 4.47
N ASP A 64 5.88 -12.73 4.79
CA ASP A 64 5.02 -11.58 4.48
C ASP A 64 5.45 -10.30 5.20
N GLY A 65 5.80 -10.36 6.50
CA GLY A 65 6.28 -9.18 7.23
C GLY A 65 7.55 -8.58 6.64
N LEU A 66 8.52 -9.43 6.29
CA LEU A 66 9.77 -9.02 5.65
C LEU A 66 9.53 -8.40 4.27
N ILE A 67 8.63 -8.99 3.48
CA ILE A 67 8.26 -8.48 2.15
C ILE A 67 7.67 -7.08 2.28
N VAL A 68 6.73 -6.86 3.21
CA VAL A 68 6.11 -5.56 3.42
C VAL A 68 7.15 -4.50 3.79
N PHE A 69 8.06 -4.82 4.71
CA PHE A 69 9.16 -3.93 5.08
C PHE A 69 10.02 -3.56 3.86
N CYS A 70 10.48 -4.56 3.09
CA CYS A 70 11.28 -4.33 1.90
C CYS A 70 10.52 -3.53 0.83
N LEU A 71 9.21 -3.74 0.67
CA LEU A 71 8.37 -3.00 -0.28
C LEU A 71 8.28 -1.51 0.08
N VAL A 72 7.95 -1.20 1.34
CA VAL A 72 7.86 0.19 1.81
C VAL A 72 9.24 0.86 1.76
N LEU A 73 10.29 0.14 2.15
CA LEU A 73 11.68 0.63 2.07
C LEU A 73 12.08 0.94 0.63
N SER A 74 11.80 0.04 -0.32
CA SER A 74 12.09 0.25 -1.75
C SER A 74 11.35 1.47 -2.30
N MET A 75 10.05 1.61 -1.99
CA MET A 75 9.25 2.77 -2.37
C MET A 75 9.73 4.07 -1.73
N THR A 76 10.29 4.01 -0.52
CA THR A 76 10.86 5.19 0.14
C THR A 76 12.19 5.60 -0.50
N MET A 77 13.07 4.64 -0.76
CA MET A 77 14.38 4.90 -1.35
C MET A 77 14.27 5.46 -2.77
N ILE A 78 13.34 4.95 -3.59
CA ILE A 78 13.09 5.51 -4.92
C ILE A 78 12.63 6.97 -4.87
N LEU A 79 11.77 7.33 -3.90
CA LEU A 79 11.33 8.71 -3.71
C LEU A 79 12.50 9.62 -3.30
N ILE A 80 13.39 9.14 -2.42
CA ILE A 80 14.60 9.87 -2.01
C ILE A 80 15.55 10.07 -3.21
N LEU A 81 15.81 9.01 -3.98
CA LEU A 81 16.71 9.04 -5.14
C LEU A 81 16.21 9.97 -6.25
N ARG A 82 14.90 10.16 -6.37
CA ARG A 82 14.29 11.11 -7.31
C ARG A 82 14.60 12.55 -6.97
N GLU A 83 14.56 12.90 -5.68
CA GLU A 83 14.85 14.25 -5.23
C GLU A 83 16.35 14.55 -5.29
N LYS A 84 17.17 13.64 -4.75
CA LYS A 84 18.62 13.77 -4.73
C LYS A 84 19.27 12.39 -4.85
N PHE A 85 20.16 12.24 -5.83
CA PHE A 85 20.92 11.00 -5.96
C PHE A 85 21.85 10.82 -4.76
N SER A 86 21.78 9.64 -4.14
CA SER A 86 22.53 9.28 -2.94
C SER A 86 22.96 7.83 -3.05
N PHE A 87 24.26 7.57 -3.02
CA PHE A 87 24.81 6.23 -3.14
C PHE A 87 24.31 5.28 -2.03
N PRO A 88 24.24 5.69 -0.74
CA PRO A 88 23.63 4.88 0.31
C PRO A 88 22.17 4.49 0.00
N ALA A 89 21.36 5.42 -0.49
CA ALA A 89 19.96 5.12 -0.82
C ALA A 89 19.83 4.14 -1.99
N ALA A 90 20.73 4.21 -2.97
CA ALA A 90 20.80 3.25 -4.06
C ALA A 90 21.22 1.86 -3.58
N ALA A 91 22.22 1.76 -2.69
CA ALA A 91 22.65 0.50 -2.10
C ALA A 91 21.53 -0.17 -1.28
N VAL A 92 20.82 0.61 -0.45
CA VAL A 92 19.67 0.12 0.33
C VAL A 92 18.55 -0.34 -0.60
N LEU A 93 18.28 0.38 -1.70
CA LEU A 93 17.29 -0.01 -2.69
C LEU A 93 17.65 -1.33 -3.39
N VAL A 94 18.91 -1.51 -3.79
CA VAL A 94 19.37 -2.78 -4.38
C VAL A 94 19.22 -3.91 -3.38
N ALA A 95 19.63 -3.71 -2.13
CA ALA A 95 19.51 -4.71 -1.08
C ALA A 95 18.04 -5.09 -0.82
N SER A 96 17.12 -4.11 -0.78
CA SER A 96 15.70 -4.38 -0.57
C SER A 96 15.06 -5.09 -1.76
N LEU A 97 15.43 -4.74 -2.99
CA LEU A 97 14.96 -5.42 -4.20
C LEU A 97 15.47 -6.86 -4.30
N THR A 98 16.74 -7.11 -3.97
CA THR A 98 17.30 -8.46 -3.89
C THR A 98 16.59 -9.28 -2.81
N GLY A 99 16.27 -8.67 -1.65
CA GLY A 99 15.47 -9.30 -0.62
C GLY A 99 14.09 -9.72 -1.12
N ILE A 100 13.40 -8.87 -1.88
CA ILE A 100 12.10 -9.20 -2.49
C ILE A 100 12.25 -10.31 -3.54
N LEU A 101 13.28 -10.26 -4.38
CA LEU A 101 13.55 -11.29 -5.40
C LEU A 101 13.71 -12.67 -4.77
N SER A 102 14.50 -12.78 -3.69
CA SER A 102 14.73 -14.02 -2.96
C SER A 102 13.49 -14.52 -2.19
N LEU A 103 12.65 -13.62 -1.68
CA LEU A 103 11.48 -14.00 -0.89
C LEU A 103 10.27 -14.34 -1.78
N ARG A 104 10.00 -13.51 -2.79
CA ARG A 104 8.89 -13.63 -3.77
C ARG A 104 9.23 -12.92 -5.08
N PHE A 105 9.81 -13.66 -6.03
CA PHE A 105 10.24 -13.15 -7.33
C PHE A 105 9.12 -12.44 -8.14
N TYR A 106 7.85 -12.88 -8.07
CA TYR A 106 6.77 -12.24 -8.83
C TYR A 106 6.44 -10.83 -8.33
N ILE A 107 6.60 -10.56 -7.02
CA ILE A 107 6.41 -9.21 -6.45
C ILE A 107 7.52 -8.28 -6.93
N PHE A 108 8.75 -8.80 -7.05
CA PHE A 108 9.89 -8.05 -7.55
C PHE A 108 9.63 -7.47 -8.96
N TYR A 109 9.05 -8.24 -9.88
CA TYR A 109 8.70 -7.74 -11.21
C TYR A 109 7.62 -6.64 -11.17
N MET A 110 6.63 -6.77 -10.28
CA MET A 110 5.60 -5.75 -10.11
C MET A 110 6.15 -4.44 -9.55
N ILE A 111 6.97 -4.50 -8.49
CA ILE A 111 7.58 -3.28 -7.93
C ILE A 111 8.54 -2.64 -8.93
N SER A 112 9.35 -3.42 -9.65
CA SER A 112 10.22 -2.90 -10.71
C SER A 112 9.43 -2.18 -11.80
N THR A 113 8.32 -2.78 -12.27
CA THR A 113 7.43 -2.16 -13.26
C THR A 113 6.81 -0.88 -12.73
N ALA A 114 6.32 -0.88 -11.49
CA ALA A 114 5.75 0.30 -10.85
C ALA A 114 6.79 1.43 -10.67
N MET A 115 8.03 1.07 -10.33
CA MET A 115 9.16 2.00 -10.21
C MET A 115 9.46 2.66 -11.57
N VAL A 116 9.55 1.86 -12.64
CA VAL A 116 9.73 2.34 -14.02
C VAL A 116 8.59 3.26 -14.42
N GLY A 117 7.33 2.83 -14.28
CA GLY A 117 6.16 3.63 -14.63
C GLY A 117 6.11 4.95 -13.86
N ALA A 118 6.44 4.93 -12.57
CA ALA A 118 6.52 6.14 -11.78
C ALA A 118 7.65 7.06 -12.22
N PHE A 119 8.76 6.52 -12.74
CA PHE A 119 9.90 7.30 -13.19
C PHE A 119 9.61 7.96 -14.52
N LEU A 120 8.96 7.24 -15.44
CA LEU A 120 8.55 7.73 -16.75
C LEU A 120 7.53 8.86 -16.65
N VAL A 121 6.55 8.76 -15.75
CA VAL A 121 5.50 9.78 -15.59
C VAL A 121 5.91 10.91 -14.62
N GLY A 122 6.88 10.64 -13.75
CA GLY A 122 7.38 11.57 -12.73
C GLY A 122 8.43 12.56 -13.22
N THR A 123 8.72 12.60 -14.52
CA THR A 123 9.81 13.40 -15.07
C THR A 123 9.56 14.89 -14.88
N GLY A 124 10.50 15.54 -14.18
CA GLY A 124 10.61 16.99 -14.15
C GLY A 124 10.85 17.55 -15.55
N LYS A 125 10.69 18.88 -15.71
CA LYS A 125 10.75 19.61 -17.00
C LYS A 125 12.12 19.54 -17.73
N THR A 126 13.07 18.70 -17.31
CA THR A 126 14.47 18.71 -17.77
C THR A 126 14.94 17.34 -18.25
N ASN A 127 15.41 17.26 -19.49
CA ASN A 127 15.92 16.05 -20.15
C ASN A 127 17.01 15.30 -19.36
N GLN A 128 17.85 15.99 -18.59
CA GLN A 128 18.89 15.36 -17.77
C GLN A 128 18.33 14.47 -16.65
N SER A 129 17.17 14.81 -16.08
CA SER A 129 16.55 13.99 -15.04
C SER A 129 15.97 12.69 -15.59
N ILE A 130 15.51 12.71 -16.84
CA ILE A 130 14.97 11.55 -17.57
C ILE A 130 16.09 10.55 -17.86
N VAL A 131 17.19 11.03 -18.44
CA VAL A 131 18.34 10.19 -18.79
C VAL A 131 18.97 9.57 -17.54
N ARG A 132 19.15 10.33 -16.46
CA ARG A 132 19.64 9.81 -15.18
C ARG A 132 18.74 8.71 -14.61
N ASN A 133 17.43 8.89 -14.63
CA ASN A 133 16.49 7.91 -14.12
C ASN A 133 16.47 6.63 -14.99
N LEU A 134 16.59 6.77 -16.31
CA LEU A 134 16.73 5.64 -17.23
C LEU A 134 18.05 4.88 -16.99
N ILE A 135 19.15 5.58 -16.74
CA ILE A 135 20.44 4.94 -16.41
C ILE A 135 20.32 4.18 -15.08
N ILE A 136 19.70 4.76 -14.05
CA ILE A 136 19.47 4.06 -12.77
C ILE A 136 18.63 2.80 -12.99
N LEU A 137 17.55 2.89 -13.77
CA LEU A 137 16.72 1.73 -14.11
C LEU A 137 17.47 0.67 -14.91
N MET A 138 18.35 1.08 -15.83
CA MET A 138 19.16 0.18 -16.64
C MET A 138 20.23 -0.52 -15.80
N VAL A 139 20.92 0.21 -14.91
CA VAL A 139 21.92 -0.35 -13.99
C VAL A 139 21.25 -1.29 -12.98
N LEU A 140 20.08 -0.93 -12.44
CA LEU A 140 19.28 -1.82 -11.60
C LEU A 140 18.86 -3.07 -12.39
N GLY A 141 18.31 -2.89 -13.59
CA GLY A 141 17.89 -4.00 -14.46
C GLY A 141 19.03 -4.97 -14.77
N LEU A 142 20.20 -4.45 -15.15
CA LEU A 142 21.39 -5.24 -15.47
C LEU A 142 21.96 -5.97 -14.25
N GLY A 143 22.07 -5.27 -13.11
CA GLY A 143 22.51 -5.89 -11.85
C GLY A 143 21.56 -7.01 -11.40
N LEU A 144 20.27 -6.85 -11.62
CA LEU A 144 19.24 -7.82 -11.25
C LEU A 144 19.18 -9.00 -12.24
N THR A 145 19.44 -8.79 -13.53
CA THR A 145 19.58 -9.90 -14.49
C THR A 145 20.80 -10.76 -14.19
N TYR A 146 21.90 -10.18 -13.71
CA TYR A 146 23.07 -10.96 -13.31
C TYR A 146 22.75 -11.86 -12.11
N VAL A 147 22.09 -11.31 -11.08
CA VAL A 147 21.67 -12.08 -9.89
C VAL A 147 20.59 -13.11 -10.23
N GLY A 148 19.62 -12.76 -11.09
CA GLY A 148 18.57 -13.66 -11.56
C GLY A 148 19.07 -14.79 -12.44
N ALA A 149 20.07 -14.53 -13.31
CA ALA A 149 20.68 -15.53 -14.18
C ALA A 149 21.52 -16.57 -13.40
N THR A 150 22.02 -16.21 -12.21
CA THR A 150 22.69 -17.15 -11.30
C THR A 150 21.74 -17.99 -10.45
N GLY A 151 20.44 -17.72 -10.46
CA GLY A 151 19.41 -18.49 -9.75
C GLY A 151 18.43 -19.21 -10.71
N ASN A 152 17.52 -20.03 -10.16
CA ASN A 152 16.48 -20.77 -10.89
C ASN A 152 15.39 -19.87 -11.54
N ALA A 153 15.65 -18.58 -11.78
CA ALA A 153 14.66 -17.60 -12.20
C ALA A 153 13.96 -17.96 -13.53
N ASN A 154 14.62 -18.69 -14.42
CA ASN A 154 14.01 -19.18 -15.67
C ASN A 154 12.94 -20.25 -15.41
N ALA A 155 13.15 -21.13 -14.41
CA ALA A 155 12.16 -22.12 -14.02
C ALA A 155 10.95 -21.44 -13.34
N ASP A 156 11.20 -20.50 -12.43
CA ASP A 156 10.16 -19.76 -11.72
C ASP A 156 9.36 -18.84 -12.67
N PHE A 157 10.01 -18.19 -13.64
CA PHE A 157 9.29 -17.38 -14.64
C PHE A 157 8.35 -18.22 -15.49
N SER A 158 8.79 -19.42 -15.92
CA SER A 158 7.96 -20.36 -16.68
C SER A 158 6.78 -20.92 -15.87
N GLU A 159 6.93 -21.00 -14.55
CA GLU A 159 5.88 -21.48 -13.65
C GLU A 159 4.72 -20.48 -13.52
N TYR A 160 5.02 -19.18 -13.49
CA TYR A 160 4.02 -18.14 -13.27
C TYR A 160 3.49 -17.49 -14.55
N ALA A 161 4.24 -17.56 -15.66
CA ALA A 161 3.76 -17.14 -16.97
C ALA A 161 2.80 -18.16 -17.61
N ASN A 162 2.80 -19.41 -17.15
CA ASN A 162 1.93 -20.46 -17.69
C ASN A 162 0.59 -20.50 -16.94
N LEU A 163 -0.47 -20.04 -17.62
CA LEU A 163 -1.84 -20.00 -17.09
C LEU A 163 -2.37 -21.38 -16.66
N GLU A 164 -1.92 -22.46 -17.29
CA GLU A 164 -2.34 -23.81 -16.90
C GLU A 164 -1.74 -24.22 -15.55
N ARG A 165 -0.47 -23.86 -15.29
CA ARG A 165 0.17 -24.09 -13.99
C ARG A 165 -0.44 -23.19 -12.91
N LEU A 166 -0.75 -21.94 -13.25
CA LEU A 166 -1.50 -21.02 -12.40
C LEU A 166 -2.84 -21.63 -11.98
N GLN A 167 -3.61 -22.17 -12.92
CA GLN A 167 -4.89 -22.83 -12.64
C GLN A 167 -4.72 -24.05 -11.73
N ARG A 168 -3.71 -24.89 -11.94
CA ARG A 168 -3.45 -26.06 -11.06
C ARG A 168 -3.13 -25.64 -9.63
N SER A 169 -2.30 -24.62 -9.45
CA SER A 169 -1.96 -24.05 -8.13
C SER A 169 -3.20 -23.45 -7.46
N ARG A 170 -3.98 -22.65 -8.19
CA ARG A 170 -5.24 -22.07 -7.71
C ARG A 170 -6.26 -23.14 -7.33
N ALA A 171 -6.46 -24.16 -8.16
CA ALA A 171 -7.43 -25.23 -7.93
C ALA A 171 -7.10 -26.02 -6.65
N GLY A 172 -5.82 -26.25 -6.35
CA GLY A 172 -5.41 -26.85 -5.08
C GLY A 172 -5.82 -25.99 -3.88
N ALA A 173 -5.57 -24.68 -3.94
CA ALA A 173 -5.96 -23.74 -2.88
C ALA A 173 -7.49 -23.58 -2.75
N ALA A 174 -8.21 -23.61 -3.87
CA ALA A 174 -9.66 -23.44 -3.92
C ALA A 174 -10.44 -24.65 -3.39
N ARG A 175 -9.82 -25.85 -3.37
CA ARG A 175 -10.41 -27.07 -2.80
C ARG A 175 -10.28 -27.17 -1.27
N ALA A 176 -9.51 -26.30 -0.64
CA ALA A 176 -9.41 -26.26 0.82
C ALA A 176 -10.72 -25.81 1.47
N ASP A 177 -10.86 -26.06 2.76
CA ASP A 177 -12.07 -25.77 3.57
C ASP A 177 -12.50 -24.29 3.53
N SER A 178 -11.55 -23.38 3.25
CA SER A 178 -11.77 -21.94 3.05
C SER A 178 -11.43 -21.45 1.64
N GLY A 179 -11.52 -22.36 0.68
CA GLY A 179 -11.31 -22.07 -0.72
C GLY A 179 -12.49 -21.32 -1.36
N PHE A 180 -12.22 -20.58 -2.44
CA PHE A 180 -13.23 -19.85 -3.19
C PHE A 180 -12.98 -19.89 -4.70
N GLY A 181 -14.06 -19.73 -5.48
CA GLY A 181 -13.99 -19.66 -6.94
C GLY A 181 -13.44 -20.94 -7.55
N GLN A 182 -13.93 -22.09 -7.11
CA GLN A 182 -13.60 -23.41 -7.68
C GLN A 182 -14.06 -23.54 -9.14
N ASP A 183 -15.17 -22.86 -9.48
CA ASP A 183 -15.75 -22.85 -10.83
C ASP A 183 -15.03 -21.89 -11.79
N LEU A 184 -14.05 -21.12 -11.28
CA LEU A 184 -13.28 -20.18 -12.09
C LEU A 184 -12.13 -20.93 -12.78
N ASP A 185 -12.12 -20.86 -14.10
CA ASP A 185 -11.01 -21.33 -14.90
C ASP A 185 -10.12 -20.17 -15.34
N VAL A 186 -8.89 -20.11 -14.83
CA VAL A 186 -7.87 -19.13 -15.23
C VAL A 186 -6.86 -19.68 -16.23
N SER A 187 -7.07 -20.89 -16.77
CA SER A 187 -6.16 -21.53 -17.74
C SER A 187 -6.10 -20.82 -19.10
N THR A 188 -7.15 -20.06 -19.45
CA THR A 188 -7.24 -19.27 -20.67
C THR A 188 -7.22 -17.77 -20.35
N THR A 189 -6.71 -16.94 -21.27
CA THR A 189 -6.68 -15.48 -21.09
C THR A 189 -8.08 -14.90 -20.86
N LYS A 190 -9.10 -15.43 -21.57
CA LYS A 190 -10.51 -15.03 -21.40
C LYS A 190 -11.04 -15.42 -20.02
N GLY A 191 -10.76 -16.65 -19.58
CA GLY A 191 -11.13 -17.14 -18.26
C GLY A 191 -10.49 -16.33 -17.13
N ALA A 192 -9.19 -16.06 -17.25
CA ALA A 192 -8.46 -15.18 -16.33
C ALA A 192 -9.10 -13.79 -16.26
N LEU A 193 -9.41 -13.15 -17.39
CA LEU A 193 -10.02 -11.83 -17.41
C LEU A 193 -11.41 -11.81 -16.74
N SER A 194 -12.21 -12.87 -16.91
CA SER A 194 -13.50 -13.02 -16.21
C SER A 194 -13.37 -13.33 -14.72
N ALA A 195 -12.26 -13.92 -14.28
CA ALA A 195 -12.00 -14.23 -12.88
C ALA A 195 -11.54 -13.00 -12.07
N ILE A 196 -10.94 -11.98 -12.72
CA ILE A 196 -10.40 -10.79 -12.05
C ILE A 196 -11.44 -10.07 -11.17
N PRO A 197 -12.67 -9.74 -11.63
CA PRO A 197 -13.63 -9.03 -10.79
C PRO A 197 -13.99 -9.80 -9.53
N ILE A 198 -14.21 -11.11 -9.65
CA ILE A 198 -14.58 -11.98 -8.54
C ILE A 198 -13.39 -12.08 -7.57
N GLY A 199 -12.21 -12.43 -8.08
CA GLY A 199 -11.01 -12.51 -7.27
C GLY A 199 -10.67 -11.17 -6.58
N PHE A 200 -10.90 -10.04 -7.25
CA PHE A 200 -10.67 -8.71 -6.67
C PHE A 200 -11.62 -8.44 -5.50
N VAL A 201 -12.90 -8.79 -5.64
CA VAL A 201 -13.88 -8.67 -4.56
C VAL A 201 -13.47 -9.54 -3.37
N PHE A 202 -13.03 -10.77 -3.61
CA PHE A 202 -12.52 -11.63 -2.53
C PHE A 202 -11.23 -11.07 -1.90
N VAL A 203 -10.28 -10.62 -2.71
CA VAL A 203 -9.03 -10.03 -2.21
C VAL A 203 -9.31 -8.81 -1.33
N MET A 204 -10.21 -7.93 -1.78
CA MET A 204 -10.48 -6.67 -1.10
C MET A 204 -11.45 -6.80 0.06
N PHE A 205 -12.46 -7.66 -0.01
CA PHE A 205 -13.56 -7.65 0.96
C PHE A 205 -13.70 -8.93 1.78
N ALA A 206 -13.09 -10.05 1.40
CA ALA A 206 -13.18 -11.28 2.20
C ALA A 206 -12.25 -11.21 3.43
N PRO A 207 -12.59 -11.86 4.55
CA PRO A 207 -13.79 -12.68 4.77
C PRO A 207 -15.06 -11.84 4.94
N PHE A 208 -16.17 -12.35 4.39
CA PHE A 208 -17.47 -11.72 4.53
C PHE A 208 -18.16 -12.10 5.86
N PRO A 209 -19.10 -11.28 6.38
CA PRO A 209 -19.79 -11.52 7.65
C PRO A 209 -20.48 -12.89 7.73
N TRP A 210 -21.00 -13.36 6.60
CA TRP A 210 -21.72 -14.63 6.50
C TRP A 210 -20.79 -15.84 6.31
N GLN A 211 -19.48 -15.66 6.22
CA GLN A 211 -18.51 -16.76 6.11
C GLN A 211 -18.00 -17.25 7.49
N PHE A 212 -18.49 -16.63 8.57
CA PHE A 212 -17.99 -16.83 9.94
C PHE A 212 -18.63 -18.01 10.69
N PHE A 213 -18.79 -19.17 10.05
CA PHE A 213 -19.27 -20.38 10.73
C PHE A 213 -18.18 -21.07 11.59
N ASN A 214 -16.90 -20.75 11.36
CA ASN A 214 -15.78 -21.25 12.17
C ASN A 214 -15.25 -20.17 13.13
N THR A 215 -15.04 -20.56 14.40
CA THR A 215 -14.56 -19.71 15.49
C THR A 215 -13.23 -19.01 15.20
N THR A 216 -12.36 -19.62 14.38
CA THR A 216 -11.07 -19.05 13.97
C THR A 216 -11.22 -17.72 13.21
N TYR A 217 -12.32 -17.54 12.47
CA TYR A 217 -12.51 -16.33 11.68
C TYR A 217 -13.08 -15.15 12.49
N LEU A 218 -13.61 -15.38 13.69
CA LEU A 218 -14.15 -14.33 14.55
C LEU A 218 -13.09 -13.29 14.95
N ILE A 219 -11.83 -13.72 15.09
CA ILE A 219 -10.70 -12.84 15.42
C ILE A 219 -10.43 -11.82 14.30
N THR A 220 -10.87 -12.10 13.06
CA THR A 220 -10.67 -11.22 11.91
C THR A 220 -11.77 -10.17 11.73
N ILE A 221 -12.86 -10.24 12.52
CA ILE A 221 -14.00 -9.33 12.41
C ILE A 221 -13.63 -7.87 12.67
N PRO A 222 -12.90 -7.53 13.76
CA PRO A 222 -12.52 -6.14 14.03
C PRO A 222 -11.73 -5.54 12.87
N ASP A 223 -10.82 -6.32 12.31
CA ASP A 223 -9.97 -5.92 11.18
C ASP A 223 -10.81 -5.63 9.93
N MET A 224 -11.78 -6.49 9.62
CA MET A 224 -12.69 -6.29 8.49
C MET A 224 -13.58 -5.06 8.66
N LEU A 225 -14.10 -4.81 9.86
CA LEU A 225 -14.93 -3.64 10.12
C LEU A 225 -14.11 -2.35 9.96
N ILE A 226 -12.89 -2.31 10.51
CA ILE A 226 -11.97 -1.18 10.34
C ILE A 226 -11.65 -0.99 8.85
N TRP A 227 -11.39 -2.07 8.14
CA TRP A 227 -11.08 -2.03 6.71
C TRP A 227 -12.26 -1.49 5.88
N TRP A 228 -13.48 -2.00 6.06
CA TRP A 228 -14.64 -1.50 5.32
C TRP A 228 -14.99 -0.07 5.69
N ALA A 229 -14.89 0.31 6.97
CA ALA A 229 -15.07 1.69 7.40
C ALA A 229 -14.04 2.65 6.77
N SER A 230 -12.86 2.14 6.38
CA SER A 230 -11.82 2.92 5.72
C SER A 230 -12.07 3.16 4.23
N ILE A 231 -12.95 2.38 3.57
CA ILE A 231 -13.18 2.44 2.11
C ILE A 231 -13.67 3.81 1.63
N PRO A 232 -14.64 4.50 2.28
CA PRO A 232 -15.03 5.84 1.86
C PRO A 232 -13.86 6.83 1.88
N PHE A 233 -13.01 6.75 2.90
CA PHE A 233 -11.80 7.58 3.00
C PHE A 233 -10.77 7.19 1.95
N LEU A 234 -10.63 5.90 1.63
CA LEU A 234 -9.78 5.44 0.53
C LEU A 234 -10.20 6.09 -0.80
N ILE A 235 -11.50 6.09 -1.12
CA ILE A 235 -12.03 6.68 -2.36
C ILE A 235 -11.72 8.19 -2.42
N ILE A 236 -11.97 8.91 -1.32
CA ILE A 236 -11.68 10.35 -1.23
C ILE A 236 -10.18 10.60 -1.39
N GLY A 237 -9.35 9.84 -0.70
CA GLY A 237 -7.89 9.97 -0.72
C GLY A 237 -7.27 9.64 -2.07
N LEU A 238 -7.77 8.60 -2.75
CA LEU A 238 -7.39 8.26 -4.13
C LEU A 238 -7.76 9.39 -5.08
N ASN A 239 -9.01 9.88 -5.03
CA ASN A 239 -9.46 10.97 -5.88
C ASN A 239 -8.64 12.26 -5.65
N PHE A 240 -8.36 12.60 -4.40
CA PHE A 240 -7.49 13.72 -4.06
C PHE A 240 -6.06 13.53 -4.61
N SER A 241 -5.49 12.34 -4.42
CA SER A 241 -4.12 12.01 -4.85
C SER A 241 -3.98 12.06 -6.37
N ILE A 242 -4.96 11.52 -7.11
CA ILE A 242 -5.00 11.53 -8.57
C ILE A 242 -5.14 12.96 -9.11
N ARG A 243 -5.90 13.83 -8.44
CA ARG A 243 -6.09 15.21 -8.91
C ARG A 243 -4.93 16.16 -8.55
N LYS A 244 -4.32 15.97 -7.38
CA LYS A 244 -3.35 16.95 -6.82
C LYS A 244 -1.90 16.46 -6.84
N ASN A 245 -1.65 15.16 -6.72
CA ASN A 245 -0.31 14.58 -6.53
C ASN A 245 -0.07 13.33 -7.39
N LEU A 246 -0.68 13.25 -8.58
CA LEU A 246 -0.65 12.05 -9.42
C LEU A 246 0.79 11.55 -9.65
N ARG A 247 1.67 12.43 -10.13
CA ARG A 247 3.06 12.08 -10.46
C ARG A 247 3.84 11.44 -9.30
N ARG A 248 3.58 11.88 -8.06
CA ARG A 248 4.24 11.36 -6.86
C ARG A 248 3.59 10.08 -6.33
N SER A 249 2.28 9.92 -6.53
CA SER A 249 1.50 8.77 -6.05
C SER A 249 1.41 7.61 -7.06
N LEU A 250 1.70 7.86 -8.34
CA LEU A 250 1.55 6.90 -9.43
C LEU A 250 2.29 5.58 -9.21
N GLY A 251 3.51 5.60 -8.68
CA GLY A 251 4.25 4.36 -8.42
C GLY A 251 3.56 3.45 -7.42
N ILE A 252 3.04 4.05 -6.36
CA ILE A 252 2.27 3.31 -5.35
C ILE A 252 0.96 2.82 -5.95
N LEU A 253 0.25 3.66 -6.73
CA LEU A 253 -1.00 3.26 -7.38
C LEU A 253 -0.82 2.08 -8.34
N ILE A 254 0.15 2.18 -9.27
CA ILE A 254 0.46 1.13 -10.23
C ILE A 254 0.83 -0.15 -9.49
N PHE A 255 1.70 -0.06 -8.48
CA PHE A 255 2.09 -1.21 -7.68
C PHE A 255 0.89 -1.87 -6.98
N SER A 256 0.07 -1.10 -6.26
CA SER A 256 -1.09 -1.61 -5.54
C SER A 256 -2.12 -2.24 -6.47
N ILE A 257 -2.36 -1.65 -7.65
CA ILE A 257 -3.27 -2.20 -8.66
C ILE A 257 -2.72 -3.51 -9.22
N MET A 258 -1.44 -3.53 -9.65
CA MET A 258 -0.81 -4.75 -10.18
C MET A 258 -0.84 -5.89 -9.16
N LEU A 259 -0.53 -5.60 -7.89
CA LEU A 259 -0.53 -6.61 -6.83
C LEU A 259 -1.95 -7.12 -6.52
N ALA A 260 -2.94 -6.23 -6.51
CA ALA A 260 -4.34 -6.63 -6.34
C ALA A 260 -4.85 -7.52 -7.47
N LEU A 261 -4.48 -7.22 -8.73
CA LEU A 261 -4.82 -8.02 -9.90
C LEU A 261 -4.08 -9.36 -9.92
N ALA A 262 -2.81 -9.39 -9.52
CA ALA A 262 -2.06 -10.63 -9.41
C ALA A 262 -2.68 -11.55 -8.35
N TYR A 263 -3.07 -11.00 -7.20
CA TYR A 263 -3.71 -11.78 -6.12
C TYR A 263 -5.13 -12.20 -6.43
N SER A 264 -5.88 -11.44 -7.22
CA SER A 264 -7.22 -11.86 -7.66
C SER A 264 -7.17 -13.14 -8.50
N LEU A 265 -6.14 -13.27 -9.34
CA LEU A 265 -5.94 -14.44 -10.18
C LEU A 265 -5.28 -15.60 -9.43
N PHE A 266 -4.21 -15.32 -8.69
CA PHE A 266 -3.38 -16.35 -8.08
C PHE A 266 -4.05 -17.02 -6.87
N GLN A 267 -4.78 -16.26 -6.06
CA GLN A 267 -5.23 -16.75 -4.76
C GLN A 267 -6.60 -17.42 -4.85
N GLY A 268 -6.67 -18.67 -4.39
CA GLY A 268 -7.91 -19.45 -4.30
C GLY A 268 -8.40 -19.71 -2.87
N ASN A 269 -7.73 -19.18 -1.85
CA ASN A 269 -8.03 -19.47 -0.44
C ASN A 269 -8.16 -18.18 0.39
N ILE A 270 -9.21 -18.09 1.22
CA ILE A 270 -9.55 -16.86 1.96
C ILE A 270 -8.50 -16.53 3.04
N GLY A 271 -7.99 -17.52 3.78
CA GLY A 271 -7.00 -17.29 4.84
C GLY A 271 -5.67 -16.76 4.31
N THR A 272 -5.25 -17.27 3.16
CA THR A 272 -4.05 -16.79 2.46
C THR A 272 -4.26 -15.41 1.82
N VAL A 273 -5.44 -15.15 1.23
CA VAL A 273 -5.83 -13.79 0.78
C VAL A 273 -5.73 -12.81 1.95
N TYR A 274 -6.32 -13.17 3.10
CA TYR A 274 -6.38 -12.31 4.28
C TYR A 274 -4.99 -11.83 4.70
N ARG A 275 -4.04 -12.77 4.76
CA ARG A 275 -2.64 -12.51 5.11
C ARG A 275 -1.92 -11.67 4.05
N GLN A 276 -2.02 -12.06 2.77
CA GLN A 276 -1.29 -11.41 1.69
C GLN A 276 -1.83 -10.01 1.37
N ARG A 277 -3.11 -9.75 1.66
CA ARG A 277 -3.73 -8.43 1.48
C ARG A 277 -2.99 -7.34 2.25
N ILE A 278 -2.33 -7.65 3.36
CA ILE A 278 -1.59 -6.65 4.16
C ILE A 278 -0.52 -5.93 3.32
N GLN A 279 0.08 -6.65 2.37
CA GLN A 279 1.04 -6.07 1.43
C GLN A 279 0.42 -4.99 0.55
N ILE A 280 -0.87 -5.09 0.25
CA ILE A 280 -1.63 -4.07 -0.50
C ILE A 280 -2.17 -3.00 0.46
N GLN A 281 -2.76 -3.42 1.59
CA GLN A 281 -3.40 -2.55 2.57
C GLN A 281 -2.46 -1.50 3.14
N VAL A 282 -1.19 -1.82 3.36
CA VAL A 282 -0.19 -0.84 3.83
C VAL A 282 -0.10 0.38 2.90
N PHE A 283 -0.17 0.16 1.59
CA PHE A 283 -0.19 1.25 0.61
C PHE A 283 -1.56 1.91 0.50
N LEU A 284 -2.65 1.15 0.58
CA LEU A 284 -4.00 1.71 0.56
C LEU A 284 -4.27 2.60 1.79
N PHE A 285 -3.74 2.24 2.96
CA PHE A 285 -3.85 3.04 4.18
C PHE A 285 -3.14 4.40 4.08
N MET A 286 -2.10 4.52 3.23
CA MET A 286 -1.51 5.83 2.92
C MET A 286 -2.55 6.74 2.27
N PHE A 287 -3.38 6.22 1.36
CA PHE A 287 -4.46 6.97 0.73
C PHE A 287 -5.66 7.17 1.68
N VAL A 288 -5.99 6.19 2.53
CA VAL A 288 -7.02 6.36 3.59
C VAL A 288 -6.66 7.55 4.48
N ALA A 289 -5.39 7.67 4.90
CA ALA A 289 -4.93 8.78 5.73
C ALA A 289 -5.09 10.14 5.02
N VAL A 290 -4.85 10.21 3.72
CA VAL A 290 -5.11 11.40 2.90
C VAL A 290 -6.60 11.71 2.88
N GLY A 291 -7.46 10.71 2.65
CA GLY A 291 -8.90 10.92 2.63
C GLY A 291 -9.45 11.41 3.98
N TRP A 292 -9.00 10.79 5.06
CA TRP A 292 -9.37 11.17 6.43
C TRP A 292 -9.00 12.62 6.73
N THR A 293 -7.76 13.01 6.46
CA THR A 293 -7.26 14.38 6.69
C THR A 293 -7.99 15.42 5.83
N VAL A 294 -8.29 15.12 4.56
CA VAL A 294 -9.09 16.00 3.70
C VAL A 294 -10.49 16.21 4.26
N VAL A 295 -11.13 15.16 4.79
CA VAL A 295 -12.45 15.31 5.45
C VAL A 295 -12.34 16.18 6.70
N GLN A 296 -11.31 16.01 7.51
CA GLN A 296 -11.07 16.84 8.69
C GLN A 296 -10.85 18.32 8.31
N GLU A 297 -9.96 18.60 7.37
CA GLU A 297 -9.66 19.96 6.90
C GLU A 297 -10.93 20.64 6.33
N ASN A 298 -11.75 19.91 5.58
CA ASN A 298 -13.02 20.43 5.08
C ASN A 298 -14.03 20.76 6.19
N ARG A 299 -14.06 19.96 7.28
CA ARG A 299 -14.91 20.25 8.44
C ARG A 299 -14.41 21.46 9.22
N GLU A 300 -13.10 21.58 9.42
CA GLU A 300 -12.45 22.73 10.05
C GLU A 300 -12.74 24.02 9.27
N ASN A 301 -12.55 24.01 7.94
CA ASN A 301 -12.81 25.16 7.08
C ASN A 301 -14.28 25.61 7.11
N LYS A 302 -15.24 24.67 7.11
CA LYS A 302 -16.67 24.99 7.24
C LYS A 302 -17.01 25.62 8.59
N LYS A 303 -16.38 25.16 9.68
CA LYS A 303 -16.56 25.74 11.00
C LYS A 303 -16.02 27.18 11.05
N LEU A 304 -14.80 27.40 10.55
CA LEU A 304 -14.20 28.73 10.48
C LEU A 304 -15.02 29.71 9.63
N ALA A 305 -15.58 29.25 8.50
CA ALA A 305 -16.46 30.07 7.67
C ALA A 305 -17.74 30.49 8.42
N ARG A 306 -18.38 29.55 9.13
CA ARG A 306 -19.56 29.82 9.94
C ARG A 306 -19.27 30.80 11.08
N ASP A 307 -18.16 30.62 11.78
CA ASP A 307 -17.76 31.50 12.89
C ASP A 307 -17.46 32.92 12.38
N ALA A 308 -16.85 33.05 11.20
CA ALA A 308 -16.61 34.33 10.54
C ALA A 308 -17.91 35.02 10.09
N GLU A 309 -18.90 34.28 9.60
CA GLU A 309 -20.23 34.81 9.26
C GLU A 309 -20.97 35.32 10.49
N ILE A 310 -20.98 34.54 11.58
CA ILE A 310 -21.59 34.95 12.86
C ILE A 310 -20.92 36.21 13.39
N LYS A 311 -19.59 36.29 13.36
CA LYS A 311 -18.85 37.47 13.79
C LYS A 311 -19.22 38.71 12.97
N ARG A 312 -19.26 38.58 11.63
CA ARG A 312 -19.67 39.68 10.72
C ARG A 312 -21.11 40.13 10.98
N PHE A 313 -22.02 39.20 11.29
CA PHE A 313 -23.40 39.52 11.62
C PHE A 313 -23.49 40.28 12.95
N ASN A 314 -22.79 39.82 13.99
CA ASN A 314 -22.75 40.48 15.28
C ASN A 314 -22.11 41.88 15.21
N ASP A 315 -21.05 42.05 14.41
CA ASP A 315 -20.41 43.35 14.19
C ASP A 315 -21.36 44.33 13.47
N LYS A 316 -22.16 43.84 12.51
CA LYS A 316 -23.23 44.64 11.86
C LYS A 316 -24.31 45.05 12.86
N LEU A 317 -24.78 44.13 13.72
CA LEU A 317 -25.77 44.46 14.75
C LEU A 317 -25.26 45.53 15.71
N LYS A 318 -24.02 45.41 16.20
CA LYS A 318 -23.40 46.42 17.07
C LYS A 318 -23.26 47.78 16.38
N LYS A 319 -22.90 47.80 15.09
CA LYS A 319 -22.82 49.04 14.31
C LYS A 319 -24.18 49.71 14.16
N ASN A 320 -25.22 48.93 13.87
CA ASN A 320 -26.59 49.43 13.76
C ASN A 320 -27.13 49.94 15.10
N ALA A 321 -26.83 49.25 16.22
CA ALA A 321 -27.19 49.71 17.56
C ALA A 321 -26.53 51.06 17.89
N ARG A 322 -25.22 51.20 17.66
CA ARG A 322 -24.52 52.49 17.84
C ARG A 322 -25.07 53.61 16.97
N GLN A 323 -25.46 53.31 15.73
CA GLN A 323 -26.06 54.32 14.85
C GLN A 323 -27.45 54.77 15.34
N LYS A 324 -28.24 53.88 15.93
CA LYS A 324 -29.50 54.26 16.59
C LYS A 324 -29.28 55.13 17.81
N GLU A 325 -28.33 54.77 18.68
CA GLU A 325 -27.99 55.56 19.88
C GLU A 325 -27.53 56.98 19.52
N ILE A 326 -26.75 57.15 18.46
CA ILE A 326 -26.29 58.47 18.00
C ILE A 326 -27.45 59.28 17.37
N GLY A 327 -28.39 58.60 16.68
CA GLY A 327 -29.55 59.26 16.07
C GLY A 327 -30.63 59.69 17.07
N GLU A 328 -30.70 59.09 18.26
CA GLU A 328 -31.61 59.49 19.33
C GLU A 328 -31.07 60.62 20.24
N GLN A 329 -29.78 60.98 20.11
CA GLN A 329 -29.14 62.06 20.86
C GLN A 329 -29.07 63.41 20.11
N VAL A 330 -29.60 63.47 18.89
CA VAL A 330 -29.69 64.69 18.05
C VAL A 330 -31.15 65.11 17.95
#